data_AF-B1ZSV1-F1
#
_entry.id   AF-B1ZSV1-F1
#
_cell.length_a   1.000
_cell.length_b   1.000
_cell.length_c   1.000
_cell.angle_alpha   90.00
_cell.angle_beta   90.00
_cell.angle_gamma   90.00
#
_symmetry.space_group_name_H-M   'P 1'
#
loop_
_entity.id
_entity.type
_entity.pdbx_description
1 polymer ?
#
loop_
_entity_poly.entity_id
_entity_poly.type
_entity_poly.pdbx_seq_one_letter_code
_entity_poly.pdbx_strand_id
1 'polypeptide(L)'
;MLEFSPDWDARACYLVVFMCALVSARVQVLGRLAVLKQKAVYAWGQRSTWLVYTIYLLLPLALFWILDRMGALQDTALFAALLVGLAYPAILTGGTSIKPAGGLGGIFDWLNKAMDGVIAKTTSSVALEAQLFERVVVDHLEKSAPALKLVTDLALQYAASREDVLKELAAAADPRAKAQIAFEYATDSAEGLRPITEILPQLGLKAASPYARAKNYRVAYACLATAACVVIAVPVLHPRGDLWFRTWRITKPGISQTDLARTERALAQHLRTAGTRAEQARAALLLALQQPGLDSKRADHILQLLVADRGDPSTAEFYRIALGLTQALRAGAVDIRLRVNHALLLLASEWVAARKAVVERAAQDAAAGAKPLDAGLVKLSERLAGLSAWKPLDTESPLDLERKWLEWREWWLAAGSPPPGASAG
;
A
#
# COMPACT_ATOMS: atom_id res chain seq x y z
N MET A 1 -29.72 14.33 -6.05
CA MET A 1 -28.36 14.20 -5.48
C MET A 1 -27.40 14.03 -6.64
N LEU A 2 -26.46 14.94 -6.79
CA LEU A 2 -25.47 14.91 -7.85
C LEU A 2 -24.34 13.97 -7.43
N GLU A 3 -24.32 12.75 -7.97
CA GLU A 3 -23.17 11.83 -7.88
C GLU A 3 -22.01 12.40 -8.73
N PHE A 4 -21.39 13.48 -8.25
CA PHE A 4 -20.42 14.26 -9.02
C PHE A 4 -18.97 13.78 -8.87
N SER A 5 -18.72 12.77 -8.03
CA SER A 5 -17.39 12.16 -7.96
C SER A 5 -17.35 10.99 -8.94
N PRO A 6 -16.50 11.04 -9.99
CA PRO A 6 -16.23 9.83 -10.76
C PRO A 6 -15.75 8.77 -9.79
N ASP A 7 -16.36 7.59 -9.88
CA ASP A 7 -16.19 6.53 -8.91
C ASP A 7 -14.83 5.84 -9.17
N TRP A 8 -13.76 6.45 -8.67
CA TRP A 8 -12.39 6.01 -8.93
C TRP A 8 -12.05 4.81 -8.04
N ASP A 9 -11.24 3.88 -8.58
CA ASP A 9 -10.67 2.82 -7.76
C ASP A 9 -9.85 3.46 -6.63
N ALA A 10 -10.02 3.01 -5.38
CA ALA A 10 -9.28 3.54 -4.25
C ALA A 10 -7.76 3.47 -4.47
N ARG A 11 -7.28 2.54 -5.29
CA ARG A 11 -5.88 2.46 -5.74
C ARG A 11 -5.40 3.74 -6.43
N ALA A 12 -6.23 4.28 -7.32
CA ALA A 12 -5.94 5.55 -7.99
C ALA A 12 -5.94 6.69 -6.96
N CYS A 13 -6.79 6.64 -5.95
CA CYS A 13 -6.79 7.62 -4.86
C CYS A 13 -5.48 7.56 -4.05
N TYR A 14 -4.95 6.38 -3.72
CA TYR A 14 -3.63 6.25 -3.07
C TYR A 14 -2.51 6.84 -3.92
N LEU A 15 -2.55 6.67 -5.25
CA LEU A 15 -1.59 7.30 -6.15
C LEU A 15 -1.69 8.83 -6.13
N VAL A 16 -2.91 9.38 -6.14
CA VAL A 16 -3.13 10.84 -6.02
C VAL A 16 -2.57 11.36 -4.69
N VAL A 17 -2.87 10.71 -3.56
CA VAL A 17 -2.32 11.09 -2.25
C VAL A 17 -0.79 11.03 -2.27
N PHE A 18 -0.22 9.98 -2.84
CA PHE A 18 1.23 9.83 -2.96
C PHE A 18 1.87 10.98 -3.75
N MET A 19 1.30 11.35 -4.89
CA MET A 19 1.81 12.45 -5.71
C MET A 19 1.70 13.80 -4.98
N CYS A 20 0.57 14.06 -4.32
CA CYS A 20 0.40 15.26 -3.49
C CYS A 20 1.38 15.28 -2.31
N ALA A 21 1.62 14.12 -1.68
CA ALA A 21 2.55 13.98 -0.56
C ALA A 21 4.01 14.19 -0.98
N LEU A 22 4.42 13.75 -2.17
CA LEU A 22 5.76 14.02 -2.72
C LEU A 22 6.03 15.52 -2.88
N VAL A 23 5.07 16.24 -3.46
CA VAL A 23 5.16 17.70 -3.65
C VAL A 23 5.15 18.40 -2.30
N SER A 24 4.22 18.03 -1.43
CA SER A 24 4.05 18.59 -0.09
C SER A 24 5.29 18.41 0.77
N ALA A 25 5.84 17.18 0.83
CA ALA A 25 7.06 16.89 1.56
C ALA A 25 8.23 17.75 1.07
N ARG A 26 8.35 17.96 -0.26
CA ARG A 26 9.39 18.81 -0.83
C ARG A 26 9.23 20.26 -0.41
N VAL A 27 8.02 20.81 -0.53
CA VAL A 27 7.71 22.20 -0.14
C VAL A 27 7.97 22.41 1.35
N GLN A 28 7.57 21.48 2.21
CA GLN A 28 7.77 21.57 3.66
C GLN A 28 9.26 21.53 4.04
N VAL A 29 10.00 20.59 3.46
CA VAL A 29 11.45 20.49 3.69
C VAL A 29 12.16 21.76 3.23
N LEU A 30 11.84 22.26 2.03
CA LEU A 30 12.43 23.51 1.52
C LEU A 30 12.04 24.73 2.36
N GLY A 31 10.77 24.84 2.78
CA GLY A 31 10.30 25.95 3.60
C GLY A 31 10.98 25.99 4.96
N ARG A 32 11.13 24.84 5.62
CA ARG A 32 11.82 24.76 6.92
C ARG A 32 13.33 24.92 6.81
N LEU A 33 13.93 24.52 5.68
CA LEU A 33 15.34 24.73 5.40
C LEU A 33 15.62 26.07 4.70
N ALA A 34 14.62 26.93 4.51
CA ALA A 34 14.80 28.23 3.87
C ALA A 34 15.80 29.14 4.62
N VAL A 35 15.96 28.92 5.93
CA VAL A 35 17.02 29.55 6.76
C VAL A 35 18.41 29.35 6.15
N LEU A 36 18.63 28.26 5.42
CA LEU A 36 19.90 27.96 4.77
C LEU A 36 20.10 28.69 3.44
N LYS A 37 19.10 29.41 2.90
CA LYS A 37 19.13 30.17 1.62
C LYS A 37 19.97 29.48 0.51
N GLN A 38 21.20 29.95 0.30
CA GLN A 38 22.16 29.48 -0.72
C GLN A 38 22.72 28.07 -0.42
N LYS A 39 22.69 27.63 0.84
CA LYS A 39 23.20 26.32 1.29
C LYS A 39 22.15 25.21 1.20
N ALA A 40 21.00 25.44 0.57
CA ALA A 40 19.95 24.43 0.41
C ALA A 40 20.47 23.13 -0.25
N VAL A 41 21.46 23.23 -1.15
CA VAL A 41 22.05 22.04 -1.78
C VAL A 41 22.79 21.14 -0.79
N TYR A 42 23.46 21.74 0.21
CA TYR A 42 24.15 21.00 1.27
C TYR A 42 23.17 20.23 2.14
N ALA A 43 21.97 20.78 2.36
CA ALA A 43 20.95 20.11 3.16
C ALA A 43 20.50 18.79 2.50
N TRP A 44 20.32 18.73 1.18
CA TRP A 44 20.00 17.48 0.48
C TRP A 44 21.17 16.48 0.45
N GLY A 45 22.38 16.89 0.84
CA GLY A 45 23.51 16.01 1.09
C GLY A 45 23.45 15.29 2.45
N GLN A 46 22.53 15.69 3.34
CA GLN A 46 22.40 15.13 4.68
C GLN A 46 21.37 14.01 4.75
N ARG A 47 21.73 12.89 5.41
CA ARG A 47 20.82 11.76 5.65
C ARG A 47 19.57 12.17 6.44
N SER A 48 19.72 13.10 7.38
CA SER A 48 18.63 13.60 8.22
C SER A 48 17.58 14.36 7.42
N THR A 49 17.96 15.13 6.39
CA THR A 49 17.00 15.79 5.48
C THR A 49 16.11 14.78 4.77
N TRP A 50 16.69 13.66 4.33
CA TRP A 50 15.92 12.60 3.70
C TRP A 50 14.98 11.90 4.67
N LEU A 51 15.39 11.72 5.94
CA LEU A 51 14.51 11.20 6.98
C LEU A 51 13.30 12.13 7.21
N VAL A 52 13.54 13.44 7.32
CA VAL A 52 12.48 14.46 7.43
C VAL A 52 11.53 14.38 6.23
N TYR A 53 12.08 14.30 5.02
CA TYR A 53 11.30 14.17 3.79
C TYR A 53 10.44 12.90 3.77
N THR A 54 11.01 11.74 4.13
CA THR A 54 10.28 10.46 4.17
C THR A 54 9.15 10.49 5.19
N ILE A 55 9.36 11.07 6.37
CA ILE A 55 8.28 11.22 7.36
C ILE A 55 7.14 12.06 6.78
N TYR A 56 7.45 13.20 6.16
CA TYR A 56 6.44 14.04 5.53
C TYR A 56 5.72 13.38 4.35
N LEU A 57 6.39 12.48 3.64
CA LEU A 57 5.82 11.69 2.56
C LEU A 57 4.89 10.59 3.06
N LEU A 58 5.29 9.86 4.10
CA LEU A 58 4.55 8.70 4.60
C LEU A 58 3.33 9.08 5.44
N LEU A 59 3.35 10.22 6.12
CA LEU A 59 2.27 10.58 7.03
C LEU A 59 0.92 10.81 6.33
N PRO A 60 0.81 11.53 5.19
CA PRO A 60 -0.45 11.64 4.45
C PRO A 60 -0.97 10.28 3.97
N LEU A 61 -0.07 9.38 3.55
CA LEU A 61 -0.41 8.03 3.11
C LEU A 61 -0.97 7.21 4.28
N ALA A 62 -0.31 7.28 5.44
CA ALA A 62 -0.77 6.62 6.66
C ALA A 62 -2.13 7.17 7.11
N LEU A 63 -2.32 8.48 7.07
CA LEU A 63 -3.59 9.12 7.42
C LEU A 63 -4.71 8.68 6.48
N PHE A 64 -4.47 8.71 5.16
CA PHE A 64 -5.42 8.25 4.17
C PHE A 64 -5.74 6.76 4.34
N TRP A 65 -4.73 5.93 4.62
CA TRP A 65 -4.92 4.51 4.91
C TRP A 65 -5.78 4.26 6.16
N ILE A 66 -5.58 5.02 7.24
CA ILE A 66 -6.40 4.95 8.44
C ILE A 66 -7.85 5.35 8.12
N LEU A 67 -8.05 6.45 7.41
CA LEU A 67 -9.39 6.89 6.98
C LEU A 67 -10.08 5.84 6.10
N ASP A 68 -9.33 5.20 5.20
CA ASP A 68 -9.82 4.10 4.39
C ASP A 68 -10.25 2.94 5.28
N ARG A 69 -9.41 2.53 6.23
CA ARG A 69 -9.68 1.43 7.17
C ARG A 69 -10.90 1.68 8.05
N MET A 70 -11.13 2.91 8.47
CA MET A 70 -12.29 3.29 9.28
C MET A 70 -13.59 3.40 8.47
N GLY A 71 -13.54 3.23 7.14
CA GLY A 71 -14.71 3.41 6.28
C GLY A 71 -15.15 4.87 6.15
N ALA A 72 -14.32 5.84 6.54
CA ALA A 72 -14.60 7.26 6.39
C ALA A 72 -14.52 7.71 4.91
N LEU A 73 -13.75 6.97 4.11
CA LEU A 73 -13.63 7.17 2.67
C LEU A 73 -14.69 6.32 1.95
N GLN A 74 -15.92 6.82 1.89
CA GLN A 74 -16.97 6.25 1.04
C GLN A 74 -16.89 6.89 -0.35
N ASP A 75 -18.02 7.27 -0.95
CA ASP A 75 -18.16 7.80 -2.32
C ASP A 75 -17.43 9.14 -2.59
N THR A 76 -16.64 9.60 -1.62
CA THR A 76 -15.81 10.82 -1.69
C THR A 76 -14.31 10.51 -1.63
N ALA A 77 -13.89 9.27 -1.89
CA ALA A 77 -12.49 8.86 -1.77
C ALA A 77 -11.49 9.75 -2.53
N LEU A 78 -11.84 10.22 -3.74
CA LEU A 78 -11.00 11.16 -4.49
C LEU A 78 -10.94 12.54 -3.83
N PHE A 79 -12.09 13.07 -3.38
CA PHE A 79 -12.12 14.34 -2.66
C PHE A 79 -11.35 14.27 -1.35
N ALA A 80 -11.49 13.18 -0.61
CA ALA A 80 -10.73 12.94 0.61
C ALA A 80 -9.23 12.73 0.34
N ALA A 81 -8.86 12.10 -0.78
CA ALA A 81 -7.47 12.00 -1.22
C ALA A 81 -6.88 13.39 -1.51
N LEU A 82 -7.61 14.23 -2.23
CA LEU A 82 -7.22 15.62 -2.49
C LEU A 82 -7.19 16.44 -1.20
N LEU A 83 -8.18 16.28 -0.31
CA LEU A 83 -8.24 16.94 0.98
C LEU A 83 -7.03 16.56 1.83
N VAL A 84 -6.73 15.27 1.99
CA VAL A 84 -5.55 14.80 2.72
C VAL A 84 -4.27 15.30 2.05
N GLY A 85 -4.17 15.22 0.72
CA GLY A 85 -3.00 15.67 -0.01
C GLY A 85 -2.74 17.19 0.06
N LEU A 86 -3.79 18.01 -0.01
CA LEU A 86 -3.71 19.48 -0.10
C LEU A 86 -3.84 20.17 1.27
N ALA A 87 -4.66 19.65 2.18
CA ALA A 87 -4.82 20.23 3.51
C ALA A 87 -3.69 19.85 4.45
N TYR A 88 -3.02 18.71 4.23
CA TYR A 88 -1.92 18.26 5.08
C TYR A 88 -0.79 19.31 5.24
N PRO A 89 -0.31 19.98 4.17
CA PRO A 89 0.62 21.09 4.33
C PRO A 89 0.11 22.18 5.27
N ALA A 90 -1.16 22.53 5.17
CA ALA A 90 -1.80 23.59 5.96
C ALA A 90 -2.01 23.19 7.43
N ILE A 91 -2.19 21.89 7.70
CA ILE A 91 -2.24 21.33 9.06
C ILE A 91 -0.84 21.41 9.70
N LEU A 92 0.20 21.01 8.97
CA LEU A 92 1.57 21.01 9.50
C LEU A 92 2.14 22.40 9.78
N THR A 93 1.79 23.40 8.96
CA THR A 93 2.29 24.77 9.16
C THR A 93 1.53 25.52 10.25
N GLY A 94 0.46 24.95 10.81
CA GLY A 94 -0.40 25.64 11.77
C GLY A 94 -1.14 26.84 11.15
N GLY A 95 -1.13 26.98 9.82
CA GLY A 95 -1.72 28.12 9.11
C GLY A 95 -3.24 28.08 9.05
N THR A 96 -3.86 27.00 9.52
CA THR A 96 -5.31 26.89 9.59
C THR A 96 -5.74 26.89 11.05
N SER A 97 -6.77 27.68 11.37
CA SER A 97 -7.45 27.66 12.68
C SER A 97 -8.16 26.33 12.98
N ILE A 98 -8.01 25.33 12.10
CA ILE A 98 -8.59 24.01 12.20
C ILE A 98 -7.72 23.19 13.16
N LYS A 99 -8.11 23.19 14.43
CA LYS A 99 -7.55 22.24 15.40
C LYS A 99 -8.06 20.84 15.06
N PRO A 100 -7.18 19.82 14.96
CA PRO A 100 -7.62 18.46 14.73
C PRO A 100 -8.55 18.00 15.86
N ALA A 101 -9.72 17.47 15.49
CA ALA A 101 -10.69 16.98 16.46
C ALA A 101 -10.15 15.73 17.21
N GLY A 102 -10.57 15.53 18.46
CA GLY A 102 -10.44 14.23 19.13
C GLY A 102 -9.06 13.85 19.68
N GLY A 103 -8.28 14.80 20.22
CA GLY A 103 -7.03 14.47 20.94
C GLY A 103 -5.82 14.16 20.04
N LEU A 104 -6.01 14.13 18.71
CA LEU A 104 -4.91 13.96 17.74
C LEU A 104 -3.89 15.11 17.77
N GLY A 105 -4.25 16.27 18.34
CA GLY A 105 -3.34 17.41 18.48
C GLY A 105 -2.02 17.03 19.16
N GLY A 106 -2.07 16.21 20.22
CA GLY A 106 -0.86 15.78 20.92
C GLY A 106 0.10 14.95 20.05
N ILE A 107 -0.42 14.14 19.12
CA ILE A 107 0.38 13.35 18.19
C ILE A 107 1.10 14.28 17.20
N PHE A 108 0.38 15.25 16.63
CA PHE A 108 0.96 16.21 15.70
C PHE A 108 1.97 17.14 16.38
N ASP A 109 1.72 17.57 17.61
CA ASP A 109 2.65 18.38 18.39
C ASP A 109 3.93 17.61 18.71
N TRP A 110 3.81 16.37 19.15
CA TRP A 110 4.96 15.49 19.38
C TRP A 110 5.76 15.29 18.09
N LEU A 111 5.08 15.02 16.98
CA LEU A 111 5.73 14.83 15.69
C LEU A 111 6.45 16.11 15.26
N ASN A 112 5.80 17.27 15.33
CA ASN A 112 6.41 18.55 14.98
C ASN A 112 7.67 18.82 15.80
N LYS A 113 7.63 18.58 17.12
CA LYS A 113 8.81 18.70 17.99
C LYS A 113 9.94 17.74 17.60
N ALA A 114 9.60 16.49 17.28
CA ALA A 114 10.59 15.51 16.83
C ALA A 114 11.25 15.97 15.50
N MET A 115 10.44 16.46 14.56
CA MET A 115 10.91 16.99 13.28
C MET A 115 11.77 18.24 13.46
N ASP A 116 11.39 19.15 14.35
CA ASP A 116 12.18 20.34 14.69
C ASP A 116 13.56 19.96 15.25
N GLY A 117 13.62 18.93 16.10
CA GLY A 117 14.88 18.40 16.60
C GLY A 117 15.79 17.85 15.49
N VAL A 118 15.23 17.11 14.54
CA VAL A 118 15.97 16.60 13.38
C VAL A 118 16.43 17.74 12.48
N ILE A 119 15.60 18.77 12.27
CA ILE A 119 15.94 19.93 11.46
C ILE A 119 17.04 20.76 12.12
N ALA A 120 16.95 21.03 13.41
CA ALA A 120 18.00 21.75 14.15
C ALA A 120 19.35 21.04 14.07
N LYS A 121 19.35 19.72 14.23
CA LYS A 121 20.54 18.88 14.04
C LYS A 121 21.07 18.97 12.60
N THR A 122 20.18 18.91 11.61
CA THR A 122 20.53 19.02 10.19
C THR A 122 21.16 20.38 9.87
N THR A 123 20.54 21.47 10.32
CA THR A 123 21.06 22.84 10.14
C THR A 123 22.45 22.99 10.74
N SER A 124 22.67 22.45 11.94
CA SER A 124 23.98 22.45 12.60
C SER A 124 25.03 21.65 11.81
N SER A 125 24.67 20.43 11.35
CA SER A 125 25.55 19.60 10.52
C SER A 125 25.87 20.26 9.18
N VAL A 126 24.89 20.89 8.53
CA VAL A 126 25.09 21.61 7.26
C VAL A 126 26.02 22.80 7.46
N ALA A 127 25.85 23.57 8.54
CA ALA A 127 26.73 24.69 8.84
C ALA A 127 28.18 24.23 9.05
N LEU A 128 28.37 23.16 9.84
CA LEU A 128 29.69 22.58 10.09
C LEU A 128 30.33 22.03 8.80
N GLU A 129 29.59 21.28 7.99
CA GLU A 129 30.11 20.75 6.73
C GLU A 129 30.43 21.84 5.72
N ALA A 130 29.63 22.92 5.67
CA ALA A 130 29.92 24.07 4.83
C ALA A 130 31.24 24.73 5.24
N GLN A 131 31.47 24.94 6.55
CA GLN A 131 32.73 25.49 7.07
C GLN A 131 33.93 24.57 6.81
N LEU A 132 33.78 23.25 6.99
CA LEU A 132 34.83 22.29 6.69
C LEU A 132 35.16 22.26 5.19
N PHE A 133 34.13 22.31 4.35
CA PHE A 133 34.30 22.35 2.90
C PHE A 133 35.00 23.63 2.45
N GLU A 134 34.56 24.78 2.94
CA GLU A 134 35.19 26.08 2.71
C GLU A 134 36.66 26.06 3.11
N ARG A 135 36.99 25.53 4.30
CA ARG A 135 38.39 25.38 4.75
C ARG A 135 39.21 24.53 3.78
N VAL A 136 38.69 23.39 3.33
CA VAL A 136 39.40 22.50 2.39
C VAL A 136 39.63 23.18 1.03
N VAL A 137 38.65 23.94 0.54
CA VAL A 137 38.78 24.67 -0.73
C VAL A 137 39.79 25.81 -0.58
N VAL A 138 39.66 26.64 0.45
CA VAL A 138 40.58 27.76 0.72
C VAL A 138 42.01 27.26 0.91
N ASP A 139 42.22 26.20 1.70
CA ASP A 139 43.55 25.59 1.89
C ASP A 139 44.16 25.07 0.57
N HIS A 140 43.32 24.62 -0.38
CA HIS A 140 43.77 24.18 -1.70
C HIS A 140 44.08 25.37 -2.63
N LEU A 141 43.24 26.41 -2.63
CA LEU A 141 43.44 27.63 -3.42
C LEU A 141 44.69 28.39 -2.97
N GLU A 142 44.95 28.43 -1.66
CA GLU A 142 46.17 29.02 -1.07
C GLU A 142 47.44 28.36 -1.64
N LYS A 143 47.40 27.04 -1.85
CA LYS A 143 48.55 26.24 -2.32
C LYS A 143 48.67 26.17 -3.84
N SER A 144 47.64 26.57 -4.58
CA SER A 144 47.55 26.38 -6.03
C SER A 144 47.19 27.70 -6.74
N ALA A 145 48.21 28.44 -7.16
CA ALA A 145 48.04 29.69 -7.90
C ALA A 145 47.14 29.56 -9.16
N PRO A 146 47.21 28.48 -9.97
CA PRO A 146 46.30 28.30 -11.09
C PRO A 146 44.83 28.13 -10.65
N ALA A 147 44.59 27.41 -9.56
CA ALA A 147 43.25 27.21 -9.02
C ALA A 147 42.69 28.52 -8.44
N LEU A 148 43.51 29.27 -7.70
CA LEU A 148 43.15 30.58 -7.16
C LEU A 148 42.74 31.53 -8.29
N LYS A 149 43.56 31.66 -9.33
CA LYS A 149 43.24 32.51 -10.48
C LYS A 149 41.89 32.16 -11.10
N LEU A 150 41.63 30.88 -11.30
CA LEU A 150 40.41 30.40 -11.91
C LEU A 150 39.16 30.69 -11.04
N VAL A 151 39.27 30.56 -9.71
CA VAL A 151 38.19 30.94 -8.78
C VAL A 151 38.03 32.47 -8.71
N THR A 152 39.12 33.24 -8.77
CA THR A 152 39.07 34.71 -8.85
C THR A 152 38.38 35.18 -10.13
N ASP A 153 38.68 34.56 -11.27
CA ASP A 153 38.05 34.90 -12.55
C ASP A 153 36.52 34.66 -12.48
N LEU A 154 36.10 33.56 -11.84
CA LEU A 154 34.68 33.31 -11.54
C LEU A 154 34.09 34.35 -10.59
N ALA A 155 34.79 34.68 -9.50
CA ALA A 155 34.34 35.69 -8.54
C ALA A 155 34.06 37.03 -9.26
N LEU A 156 34.98 37.45 -10.13
CA LEU A 156 34.84 38.68 -10.92
C LEU A 156 33.72 38.62 -11.95
N GLN A 157 33.40 37.42 -12.46
CA GLN A 157 32.32 37.22 -13.41
C GLN A 157 30.94 37.27 -12.75
N TYR A 158 30.82 36.75 -11.52
CA TYR A 158 29.52 36.51 -10.87
C TYR A 158 29.22 37.38 -9.65
N ALA A 159 30.18 38.18 -9.18
CA ALA A 159 29.94 39.14 -8.11
C ALA A 159 29.05 40.29 -8.57
N ALA A 160 28.24 40.83 -7.65
CA ALA A 160 27.39 41.98 -7.91
C ALA A 160 28.18 43.24 -8.29
N SER A 161 29.43 43.36 -7.80
CA SER A 161 30.32 44.49 -8.06
C SER A 161 31.74 43.96 -8.25
N ARG A 162 32.22 44.03 -9.50
CA ARG A 162 33.59 43.63 -9.85
C ARG A 162 34.63 44.50 -9.13
N GLU A 163 34.34 45.78 -8.96
CA GLU A 163 35.23 46.74 -8.30
C GLU A 163 35.45 46.38 -6.83
N ASP A 164 34.40 45.94 -6.13
CA ASP A 164 34.50 45.55 -4.72
C ASP A 164 35.37 44.30 -4.55
N VAL A 165 35.20 43.29 -5.40
CA VAL A 165 36.06 42.09 -5.39
C VAL A 165 37.52 42.46 -5.59
N LEU A 166 37.83 43.30 -6.59
CA LEU A 166 39.21 43.72 -6.87
C LEU A 166 39.80 44.53 -5.70
N LYS A 167 39.01 45.41 -5.10
CA LYS A 167 39.41 46.21 -3.95
C LYS A 167 39.73 45.35 -2.74
N GLU A 168 38.87 44.39 -2.40
CA GLU A 168 39.09 43.47 -1.27
C GLU A 168 40.28 42.53 -1.52
N LEU A 169 40.41 41.99 -2.73
CA LEU A 169 41.56 41.15 -3.10
C LEU A 169 42.89 41.92 -3.07
N ALA A 170 42.89 43.20 -3.43
CA ALA A 170 44.08 44.05 -3.34
C ALA A 170 44.44 44.41 -1.89
N ALA A 171 43.43 44.57 -1.02
CA ALA A 171 43.63 44.86 0.40
C ALA A 171 44.11 43.64 1.21
N ALA A 172 43.80 42.42 0.77
CA ALA A 172 44.29 41.20 1.41
C ALA A 172 45.79 40.99 1.16
N ALA A 173 46.60 41.04 2.22
CA ALA A 173 48.05 40.80 2.15
C ALA A 173 48.40 39.29 2.10
N ASP A 174 47.63 38.46 2.80
CA ASP A 174 47.86 37.01 2.95
C ASP A 174 47.20 36.22 1.78
N PRO A 175 47.92 35.28 1.13
CA PRO A 175 47.34 34.35 0.16
C PRO A 175 46.06 33.65 0.63
N ARG A 176 45.97 33.28 1.92
CA ARG A 176 44.79 32.64 2.48
C ARG A 176 43.57 33.57 2.46
N ALA A 177 43.75 34.83 2.83
CA ALA A 177 42.69 35.84 2.79
C ALA A 177 42.20 36.07 1.36
N LYS A 178 43.11 36.12 0.36
CA LYS A 178 42.72 36.23 -1.06
C LYS A 178 41.91 35.02 -1.53
N ALA A 179 42.32 33.82 -1.14
CA ALA A 179 41.59 32.59 -1.46
C ALA A 179 40.19 32.58 -0.84
N GLN A 180 40.06 33.03 0.40
CA GLN A 180 38.77 33.14 1.09
C GLN A 180 37.85 34.15 0.40
N ILE A 181 38.32 35.38 0.14
CA ILE A 181 37.56 36.41 -0.58
C ILE A 181 37.11 35.91 -1.95
N ALA A 182 38.03 35.34 -2.74
CA ALA A 182 37.70 34.81 -4.06
C ALA A 182 36.62 33.72 -3.99
N PHE A 183 36.70 32.81 -3.01
CA PHE A 183 35.72 31.76 -2.84
C PHE A 183 34.36 32.27 -2.34
N GLU A 184 34.34 33.20 -1.38
CA GLU A 184 33.13 33.81 -0.86
C GLU A 184 32.36 34.53 -1.98
N TYR A 185 33.01 35.42 -2.74
CA TYR A 185 32.36 36.12 -3.85
C TYR A 185 31.91 35.20 -4.98
N ALA A 186 32.68 34.16 -5.29
CA ALA A 186 32.29 33.22 -6.34
C ALA A 186 31.10 32.33 -5.90
N THR A 187 30.88 32.15 -4.59
CA THR A 187 29.75 31.34 -4.05
C THR A 187 28.55 32.16 -3.57
N ASP A 188 28.67 33.48 -3.47
CA ASP A 188 27.60 34.37 -2.96
C ASP A 188 26.40 34.45 -3.93
N SER A 189 26.60 34.23 -5.23
CA SER A 189 25.48 34.13 -6.17
C SER A 189 25.14 32.68 -6.50
N ALA A 190 23.84 32.39 -6.66
CA ALA A 190 23.38 31.07 -7.10
C ALA A 190 23.94 30.70 -8.50
N GLU A 191 24.22 31.71 -9.32
CA GLU A 191 24.82 31.57 -10.65
C GLU A 191 26.30 31.20 -10.58
N GLY A 192 27.08 31.81 -9.68
CA GLY A 192 28.51 31.48 -9.48
C GLY A 192 28.76 30.14 -8.79
N LEU A 193 27.80 29.72 -7.96
CA LEU A 193 27.84 28.43 -7.26
C LEU A 193 27.91 27.24 -8.23
N ARG A 194 27.22 27.29 -9.38
CA ARG A 194 27.17 26.18 -10.34
C ARG A 194 28.54 25.94 -11.04
N PRO A 195 29.19 26.93 -11.66
CA PRO A 195 30.53 26.80 -12.23
C PRO A 195 31.55 26.25 -11.24
N ILE A 196 31.55 26.73 -9.99
CA ILE A 196 32.45 26.21 -8.94
C ILE A 196 32.27 24.70 -8.80
N THR A 197 31.03 24.21 -8.80
CA THR A 197 30.77 22.78 -8.63
C THR A 197 31.24 21.93 -9.80
N GLU A 198 31.34 22.50 -10.99
CA GLU A 198 31.87 21.85 -12.19
C GLU A 198 33.41 21.88 -12.23
N ILE A 199 34.02 22.87 -11.57
CA ILE A 199 35.47 23.05 -11.47
C ILE A 199 36.11 22.25 -10.34
N LEU A 200 35.43 22.08 -9.19
CA LEU A 200 35.96 21.32 -8.04
C LEU A 200 36.50 19.92 -8.41
N PRO A 201 35.86 19.13 -9.30
CA PRO A 201 36.43 17.86 -9.77
C PRO A 201 37.74 18.03 -10.54
N GLN A 202 37.88 19.10 -11.33
CA GLN A 202 39.11 19.41 -12.07
C GLN A 202 40.26 19.76 -11.12
N LEU A 203 39.92 20.35 -9.97
CA LEU A 203 40.86 20.64 -8.87
C LEU A 203 41.16 19.42 -7.99
N GLY A 204 40.64 18.23 -8.30
CA GLY A 204 40.82 17.03 -7.48
C GLY A 204 39.99 17.02 -6.18
N LEU A 205 39.09 17.98 -5.98
CA LEU A 205 38.26 18.14 -4.77
C LEU A 205 36.89 17.45 -4.87
N LYS A 206 36.74 16.47 -5.77
CA LYS A 206 35.46 15.80 -6.08
C LYS A 206 34.81 15.15 -4.85
N ALA A 207 35.61 14.50 -3.99
CA ALA A 207 35.11 13.79 -2.81
C ALA A 207 34.70 14.75 -1.66
N ALA A 208 35.36 15.91 -1.57
CA ALA A 208 35.03 16.93 -0.58
C ALA A 208 33.71 17.64 -0.92
N SER A 209 33.36 17.73 -2.20
CA SER A 209 32.19 18.46 -2.69
C SER A 209 30.87 17.93 -2.12
N PRO A 210 30.12 18.74 -1.36
CA PRO A 210 28.78 18.40 -0.89
C PRO A 210 27.79 18.21 -2.05
N TYR A 211 28.08 18.77 -3.23
CA TYR A 211 27.28 18.58 -4.44
C TYR A 211 27.41 17.17 -5.00
N ALA A 212 28.61 16.59 -4.97
CA ALA A 212 28.82 15.21 -5.36
C ALA A 212 28.05 14.26 -4.43
N ARG A 213 28.07 14.54 -3.11
CA ARG A 213 27.27 13.81 -2.12
C ARG A 213 25.77 13.99 -2.35
N ALA A 214 25.29 15.22 -2.52
CA ALA A 214 23.89 15.52 -2.79
C ALA A 214 23.39 14.85 -4.09
N LYS A 215 24.21 14.79 -5.14
CA LYS A 215 23.89 14.07 -6.38
C LYS A 215 23.71 12.57 -6.12
N ASN A 216 24.63 11.95 -5.38
CA ASN A 216 24.54 10.53 -5.04
C ASN A 216 23.30 10.24 -4.19
N TYR A 217 22.97 11.09 -3.22
CA TYR A 217 21.75 10.94 -2.43
C TYR A 217 20.48 11.18 -3.23
N ARG A 218 20.46 12.14 -4.17
CA ARG A 218 19.32 12.32 -5.08
C ARG A 218 19.09 11.08 -5.94
N VAL A 219 20.14 10.45 -6.46
CA VAL A 219 20.02 9.20 -7.22
C VAL A 219 19.54 8.07 -6.32
N ALA A 220 20.15 7.86 -5.16
CA ALA A 220 19.73 6.84 -4.21
C ALA A 220 18.27 7.04 -3.76
N TYR A 221 17.86 8.28 -3.54
CA TYR A 221 16.49 8.60 -3.17
C TYR A 221 15.53 8.48 -4.34
N ALA A 222 15.91 8.89 -5.55
CA ALA A 222 15.10 8.61 -6.73
C ALA A 222 14.89 7.10 -6.89
N CYS A 223 15.95 6.29 -6.70
CA CYS A 223 15.83 4.84 -6.66
C CYS A 223 14.94 4.33 -5.52
N LEU A 224 15.04 4.88 -4.31
CA LEU A 224 14.18 4.52 -3.16
C LEU A 224 12.73 4.95 -3.36
N ALA A 225 12.48 6.14 -3.89
CA ALA A 225 11.17 6.66 -4.20
C ALA A 225 10.54 5.86 -5.34
N THR A 226 11.29 5.55 -6.40
CA THR A 226 10.86 4.62 -7.44
C THR A 226 10.63 3.23 -6.86
N ALA A 227 11.49 2.71 -5.99
CA ALA A 227 11.27 1.44 -5.31
C ALA A 227 10.04 1.48 -4.41
N ALA A 228 9.77 2.58 -3.71
CA ALA A 228 8.57 2.76 -2.90
C ALA A 228 7.31 2.88 -3.78
N CYS A 229 7.37 3.64 -4.88
CA CYS A 229 6.33 3.67 -5.91
C CYS A 229 6.07 2.26 -6.43
N VAL A 230 7.12 1.49 -6.71
CA VAL A 230 7.01 0.10 -7.16
C VAL A 230 6.47 -0.78 -6.04
N VAL A 231 6.87 -0.63 -4.78
CA VAL A 231 6.35 -1.43 -3.66
C VAL A 231 4.91 -1.06 -3.31
N ILE A 232 4.45 0.15 -3.61
CA ILE A 232 3.05 0.56 -3.44
C ILE A 232 2.23 0.17 -4.67
N ALA A 233 2.75 0.43 -5.87
CA ALA A 233 2.09 0.15 -7.13
C ALA A 233 2.10 -1.33 -7.49
N VAL A 234 3.14 -2.11 -7.16
CA VAL A 234 3.23 -3.54 -7.52
C VAL A 234 2.20 -4.35 -6.78
N PRO A 235 1.99 -4.29 -5.45
CA PRO A 235 0.85 -4.98 -4.83
C PRO A 235 -0.49 -4.49 -5.39
N VAL A 236 -0.57 -3.23 -5.78
CA VAL A 236 -1.76 -2.63 -6.39
C VAL A 236 -2.00 -3.11 -7.84
N LEU A 237 -0.96 -3.48 -8.58
CA LEU A 237 -1.02 -3.87 -9.99
C LEU A 237 -0.74 -5.37 -10.21
N HIS A 238 -0.17 -6.06 -9.23
CA HIS A 238 0.20 -7.46 -9.30
C HIS A 238 -1.03 -8.32 -8.98
N PRO A 239 -1.29 -9.40 -9.74
CA PRO A 239 -2.51 -10.20 -9.58
C PRO A 239 -2.78 -10.70 -8.16
N ARG A 240 -1.72 -11.06 -7.42
CA ARG A 240 -1.87 -11.51 -6.02
C ARG A 240 -2.31 -10.39 -5.07
N GLY A 241 -1.76 -9.19 -5.25
CA GLY A 241 -2.15 -8.05 -4.42
C GLY A 241 -3.51 -7.50 -4.83
N ASP A 242 -3.89 -7.65 -6.10
CA ASP A 242 -5.25 -7.38 -6.57
C ASP A 242 -6.28 -8.28 -5.85
N LEU A 243 -6.07 -9.60 -5.85
CA LEU A 243 -6.95 -10.53 -5.17
C LEU A 243 -7.03 -10.26 -3.66
N TRP A 244 -5.90 -10.06 -2.99
CA TRP A 244 -5.87 -9.75 -1.55
C TRP A 244 -6.65 -8.46 -1.26
N PHE A 245 -6.44 -7.42 -2.05
CA PHE A 245 -7.14 -6.14 -1.91
C PHE A 245 -8.65 -6.30 -2.10
N ARG A 246 -9.08 -7.01 -3.15
CA ARG A 246 -10.51 -7.24 -3.43
C ARG A 246 -11.17 -8.08 -2.34
N THR A 247 -10.47 -9.08 -1.82
CA THR A 247 -10.94 -9.89 -0.68
C THR A 247 -11.09 -9.04 0.58
N TRP A 248 -10.10 -8.19 0.88
CA TRP A 248 -10.22 -7.24 1.99
C TRP A 248 -11.38 -6.26 1.77
N ARG A 249 -11.58 -5.75 0.55
CA ARG A 249 -12.67 -4.81 0.22
C ARG A 249 -14.06 -5.42 0.42
N ILE A 250 -14.30 -6.66 -0.01
CA ILE A 250 -15.62 -7.30 0.18
C ILE A 250 -15.93 -7.54 1.67
N THR A 251 -14.91 -7.69 2.53
CA THR A 251 -15.07 -7.79 3.99
C THR A 251 -15.21 -6.44 4.70
N LYS A 252 -14.94 -5.32 4.02
CA LYS A 252 -14.86 -4.01 4.65
C LYS A 252 -16.25 -3.50 5.08
N PRO A 253 -16.44 -3.07 6.34
CA PRO A 253 -17.69 -2.45 6.77
C PRO A 253 -17.89 -1.11 6.06
N GLY A 254 -19.15 -0.78 5.75
CA GLY A 254 -19.50 0.52 5.15
C GLY A 254 -18.99 0.77 3.72
N ILE A 255 -18.54 -0.26 2.99
CA ILE A 255 -18.27 -0.13 1.54
C ILE A 255 -19.56 0.21 0.79
N SER A 256 -19.48 1.18 -0.12
CA SER A 256 -20.63 1.60 -0.93
C SER A 256 -21.09 0.49 -1.86
N GLN A 257 -22.36 0.54 -2.29
CA GLN A 257 -22.94 -0.51 -3.14
C GLN A 257 -22.22 -0.60 -4.49
N THR A 258 -21.77 0.53 -5.04
CA THR A 258 -21.05 0.55 -6.32
C THR A 258 -19.64 -0.04 -6.19
N ASP A 259 -18.89 0.25 -5.12
CA ASP A 259 -17.58 -0.37 -4.88
C ASP A 259 -17.70 -1.87 -4.53
N LEU A 260 -18.76 -2.27 -3.83
CA LEU A 260 -19.09 -3.68 -3.62
C LEU A 260 -19.31 -4.39 -4.95
N ALA A 261 -20.21 -3.90 -5.80
CA ALA A 261 -20.53 -4.52 -7.09
C ALA A 261 -19.32 -4.58 -8.03
N ARG A 262 -18.41 -3.62 -7.97
CA ARG A 262 -17.12 -3.67 -8.69
C ARG A 262 -16.21 -4.76 -8.13
N THR A 263 -16.13 -4.84 -6.81
CA THR A 263 -15.32 -5.83 -6.11
C THR A 263 -15.80 -7.25 -6.39
N GLU A 264 -17.12 -7.48 -6.36
CA GLU A 264 -17.74 -8.76 -6.71
C GLU A 264 -17.44 -9.18 -8.15
N ARG A 265 -17.59 -8.27 -9.12
CA ARG A 265 -17.26 -8.55 -10.53
C ARG A 265 -15.80 -8.95 -10.70
N ALA A 266 -14.88 -8.24 -10.04
CA ALA A 266 -13.45 -8.58 -10.10
C ALA A 266 -13.15 -9.94 -9.45
N LEU A 267 -13.75 -10.24 -8.29
CA LEU A 267 -13.59 -11.54 -7.62
C LEU A 267 -14.20 -12.68 -8.45
N ALA A 268 -15.37 -12.48 -9.03
CA ALA A 268 -15.99 -13.42 -9.95
C ALA A 268 -15.09 -13.69 -11.18
N GLN A 269 -14.40 -12.67 -11.69
CA GLN A 269 -13.44 -12.85 -12.76
C GLN A 269 -12.25 -13.72 -12.31
N HIS A 270 -11.70 -13.50 -11.11
CA HIS A 270 -10.62 -14.36 -10.57
C HIS A 270 -11.08 -15.80 -10.39
N LEU A 271 -12.30 -16.01 -9.90
CA LEU A 271 -12.90 -17.33 -9.73
C LEU A 271 -13.05 -18.08 -11.06
N ARG A 272 -13.38 -17.37 -12.15
CA ARG A 272 -13.47 -17.93 -13.50
C ARG A 272 -12.10 -18.18 -14.18
N THR A 273 -11.00 -17.68 -13.62
CA THR A 273 -9.66 -17.92 -14.22
C THR A 273 -9.16 -19.31 -13.90
N ALA A 274 -8.88 -20.12 -14.91
CA ALA A 274 -8.42 -21.50 -14.72
C ALA A 274 -7.13 -21.59 -13.88
N GLY A 275 -7.01 -22.69 -13.13
CA GLY A 275 -5.81 -23.06 -12.38
C GLY A 275 -5.63 -22.35 -11.03
N THR A 276 -4.38 -22.06 -10.66
CA THR A 276 -4.01 -21.63 -9.30
C THR A 276 -4.67 -20.32 -8.84
N ARG A 277 -5.14 -19.48 -9.75
CA ARG A 277 -5.74 -18.17 -9.40
C ARG A 277 -7.16 -18.33 -8.87
N ALA A 278 -8.00 -19.13 -9.51
CA ALA A 278 -9.31 -19.49 -8.97
C ALA A 278 -9.19 -20.13 -7.59
N GLU A 279 -8.24 -21.05 -7.41
CA GLU A 279 -8.01 -21.71 -6.12
C GLU A 279 -7.61 -20.71 -5.02
N GLN A 280 -6.70 -19.78 -5.33
CA GLN A 280 -6.32 -18.70 -4.40
C GLN A 280 -7.52 -17.81 -4.06
N ALA A 281 -8.36 -17.48 -5.04
CA ALA A 281 -9.55 -16.66 -4.82
C ALA A 281 -10.57 -17.35 -3.93
N ARG A 282 -10.87 -18.63 -4.20
CA ARG A 282 -11.74 -19.46 -3.34
C ARG A 282 -11.21 -19.54 -1.92
N ALA A 283 -9.92 -19.84 -1.76
CA ALA A 283 -9.29 -19.92 -0.43
C ALA A 283 -9.38 -18.59 0.33
N ALA A 284 -9.15 -17.46 -0.34
CA ALA A 284 -9.23 -16.14 0.28
C ALA A 284 -10.66 -15.81 0.74
N LEU A 285 -11.67 -16.12 -0.08
CA LEU A 285 -13.09 -15.93 0.25
C LEU A 285 -13.56 -16.84 1.39
N LEU A 286 -13.13 -18.11 1.39
CA LEU A 286 -13.42 -19.04 2.49
C LEU A 286 -12.79 -18.60 3.80
N LEU A 287 -11.56 -18.09 3.76
CA LEU A 287 -10.90 -17.50 4.93
C LEU A 287 -11.60 -16.23 5.39
N ALA A 288 -12.10 -15.41 4.47
CA ALA A 288 -12.86 -14.20 4.79
C ALA A 288 -14.13 -14.51 5.60
N LEU A 289 -14.85 -15.60 5.28
CA LEU A 289 -16.03 -16.04 6.04
C LEU A 289 -15.72 -16.38 7.51
N GLN A 290 -14.47 -16.70 7.84
CA GLN A 290 -14.05 -17.02 9.20
C GLN A 290 -13.62 -15.79 10.01
N GLN A 291 -13.56 -14.60 9.39
CA GLN A 291 -13.12 -13.40 10.08
C GLN A 291 -14.11 -12.96 11.16
N PRO A 292 -13.63 -12.63 12.37
CA PRO A 292 -14.50 -12.11 13.43
C PRO A 292 -15.06 -10.74 13.03
N GLY A 293 -16.36 -10.54 13.29
CA GLY A 293 -17.04 -9.27 13.01
C GLY A 293 -17.40 -9.06 11.53
N LEU A 294 -17.31 -10.09 10.68
CA LEU A 294 -17.83 -10.01 9.32
C LEU A 294 -19.35 -9.76 9.35
N ASP A 295 -19.81 -8.74 8.64
CA ASP A 295 -21.22 -8.39 8.56
C ASP A 295 -22.01 -9.47 7.78
N SER A 296 -23.22 -9.79 8.26
CA SER A 296 -24.07 -10.84 7.70
C SER A 296 -24.40 -10.64 6.22
N LYS A 297 -24.56 -9.38 5.76
CA LYS A 297 -24.77 -9.11 4.32
C LYS A 297 -23.51 -9.40 3.53
N ARG A 298 -22.32 -9.04 4.05
CA ARG A 298 -21.04 -9.35 3.39
C ARG A 298 -20.78 -10.85 3.29
N ALA A 299 -21.16 -11.60 4.32
CA ALA A 299 -21.13 -13.06 4.26
C ALA A 299 -22.01 -13.60 3.11
N ASP A 300 -23.20 -13.05 2.89
CA ASP A 300 -24.06 -13.44 1.76
C ASP A 300 -23.40 -13.18 0.41
N HIS A 301 -22.82 -12.00 0.21
CA HIS A 301 -22.13 -11.65 -1.03
C HIS A 301 -20.97 -12.62 -1.32
N ILE A 302 -20.19 -12.98 -0.30
CA ILE A 302 -19.10 -13.96 -0.43
C ILE A 302 -19.65 -15.36 -0.77
N LEU A 303 -20.70 -15.80 -0.07
CA LEU A 303 -21.34 -17.09 -0.32
C LEU A 303 -21.96 -17.16 -1.72
N GLN A 304 -22.58 -16.09 -2.18
CA GLN A 304 -23.12 -15.99 -3.54
C GLN A 304 -22.02 -16.15 -4.60
N LEU A 305 -20.85 -15.53 -4.41
CA LEU A 305 -19.71 -15.70 -5.32
C LEU A 305 -19.21 -17.15 -5.34
N LEU A 306 -19.05 -17.77 -4.17
CA LEU A 306 -18.57 -19.17 -4.05
C LEU A 306 -19.58 -20.17 -4.64
N VAL A 307 -20.87 -19.99 -4.36
CA VAL A 307 -21.93 -20.85 -4.89
C VAL A 307 -22.07 -20.63 -6.40
N ALA A 308 -21.98 -19.40 -6.91
CA ALA A 308 -22.05 -19.14 -8.35
C ALA A 308 -20.88 -19.77 -9.13
N ASP A 309 -19.70 -19.90 -8.50
CA ASP A 309 -18.50 -20.54 -9.09
C ASP A 309 -18.39 -22.06 -8.84
N ARG A 310 -19.41 -22.67 -8.23
CA ARG A 310 -19.32 -24.08 -7.76
C ARG A 310 -19.05 -25.14 -8.83
N GLY A 311 -19.29 -24.83 -10.10
CA GLY A 311 -19.18 -25.80 -11.20
C GLY A 311 -20.27 -26.86 -11.17
N ASP A 312 -20.06 -27.94 -11.94
CA ASP A 312 -20.97 -29.08 -11.97
C ASP A 312 -20.82 -29.93 -10.68
N PRO A 313 -21.91 -30.45 -10.08
CA PRO A 313 -21.85 -31.27 -8.86
C PRO A 313 -20.96 -32.52 -8.92
N SER A 314 -20.61 -32.98 -10.13
CA SER A 314 -19.69 -34.09 -10.37
C SER A 314 -18.21 -33.68 -10.46
N THR A 315 -17.88 -32.40 -10.29
CA THR A 315 -16.49 -31.91 -10.39
C THR A 315 -15.76 -31.94 -9.06
N ALA A 316 -14.43 -32.01 -9.12
CA ALA A 316 -13.58 -31.86 -7.94
C ALA A 316 -13.69 -30.44 -7.33
N GLU A 317 -13.95 -29.40 -8.14
CA GLU A 317 -14.09 -28.03 -7.64
C GLU A 317 -15.32 -27.86 -6.75
N PHE A 318 -16.46 -28.42 -7.16
CA PHE A 318 -17.68 -28.44 -6.35
C PHE A 318 -17.41 -29.00 -4.94
N TYR A 319 -16.74 -30.15 -4.89
CA TYR A 319 -16.40 -30.82 -3.63
C TYR A 319 -15.42 -30.00 -2.77
N ARG A 320 -14.43 -29.36 -3.38
CA ARG A 320 -13.48 -28.49 -2.67
C ARG A 320 -14.18 -27.29 -2.03
N ILE A 321 -15.14 -26.68 -2.74
CA ILE A 321 -15.94 -25.56 -2.19
C ILE A 321 -16.76 -26.03 -1.01
N ALA A 322 -17.43 -27.18 -1.12
CA ALA A 322 -18.21 -27.76 -0.03
C ALA A 322 -17.35 -28.08 1.22
N LEU A 323 -16.17 -28.67 1.04
CA LEU A 323 -15.24 -28.89 2.15
C LEU A 323 -14.71 -27.59 2.75
N GLY A 324 -14.42 -26.59 1.91
CA GLY A 324 -14.03 -25.26 2.34
C GLY A 324 -15.09 -24.58 3.19
N LEU A 325 -16.36 -24.64 2.76
CA LEU A 325 -17.50 -24.13 3.51
C LEU A 325 -17.73 -24.89 4.80
N THR A 326 -17.48 -26.21 4.80
CA THR A 326 -17.50 -27.00 6.04
C THR A 326 -16.50 -26.42 7.05
N GLN A 327 -15.28 -26.06 6.64
CA GLN A 327 -14.34 -25.37 7.53
C GLN A 327 -14.85 -24.00 8.00
N ALA A 328 -15.55 -23.26 7.15
CA ALA A 328 -16.13 -21.97 7.49
C ALA A 328 -17.27 -22.05 8.52
N LEU A 329 -17.83 -23.24 8.82
CA LEU A 329 -18.76 -23.42 9.95
C LEU A 329 -18.13 -23.10 11.31
N ARG A 330 -16.80 -23.06 11.40
CA ARG A 330 -16.07 -22.62 12.59
C ARG A 330 -16.02 -21.09 12.75
N ALA A 331 -16.72 -20.33 11.91
CA ALA A 331 -16.82 -18.88 12.06
C ALA A 331 -17.39 -18.49 13.43
N GLY A 332 -16.85 -17.41 14.02
CA GLY A 332 -17.23 -16.97 15.36
C GLY A 332 -18.68 -16.48 15.47
N ALA A 333 -19.23 -15.88 14.40
CA ALA A 333 -20.58 -15.32 14.39
C ALA A 333 -21.64 -16.34 13.96
N VAL A 334 -22.73 -16.41 14.72
CA VAL A 334 -23.80 -17.43 14.58
C VAL A 334 -24.59 -17.26 13.29
N ASP A 335 -24.91 -16.01 12.94
CA ASP A 335 -25.55 -15.67 11.67
C ASP A 335 -24.76 -16.18 10.46
N ILE A 336 -23.43 -16.05 10.50
CA ILE A 336 -22.56 -16.52 9.43
C ILE A 336 -22.60 -18.05 9.37
N ARG A 337 -22.52 -18.74 10.51
CA ARG A 337 -22.63 -20.21 10.57
C ARG A 337 -23.95 -20.71 9.97
N LEU A 338 -25.06 -20.03 10.28
CA LEU A 338 -26.37 -20.37 9.72
C LEU A 338 -26.38 -20.22 8.19
N ARG A 339 -25.83 -19.13 7.67
CA ARG A 339 -25.74 -18.88 6.21
C ARG A 339 -24.83 -19.88 5.51
N VAL A 340 -23.69 -20.22 6.11
CA VAL A 340 -22.79 -21.27 5.63
C VAL A 340 -23.49 -22.63 5.63
N ASN A 341 -24.26 -22.96 6.69
CA ASN A 341 -25.06 -24.18 6.74
C ASN A 341 -26.09 -24.23 5.61
N HIS A 342 -26.81 -23.14 5.34
CA HIS A 342 -27.75 -23.07 4.22
C HIS A 342 -27.05 -23.26 2.86
N ALA A 343 -25.86 -22.67 2.66
CA ALA A 343 -25.08 -22.90 1.44
C ALA A 343 -24.65 -24.37 1.31
N LEU A 344 -24.21 -25.01 2.40
CA LEU A 344 -23.87 -26.44 2.41
C LEU A 344 -25.07 -27.33 2.10
N LEU A 345 -26.25 -27.02 2.64
CA LEU A 345 -27.50 -27.73 2.33
C LEU A 345 -27.87 -27.63 0.86
N LEU A 346 -27.74 -26.43 0.27
CA LEU A 346 -27.95 -26.22 -1.16
C LEU A 346 -27.02 -27.12 -1.99
N LEU A 347 -25.70 -27.05 -1.73
CA LEU A 347 -24.72 -27.87 -2.43
C LEU A 347 -24.98 -29.38 -2.27
N ALA A 348 -25.29 -29.83 -1.05
CA ALA A 348 -25.59 -31.22 -0.78
C ALA A 348 -26.84 -31.69 -1.55
N SER A 349 -27.89 -30.87 -1.61
CA SER A 349 -29.12 -31.19 -2.34
C SER A 349 -28.89 -31.30 -3.85
N GLU A 350 -28.09 -30.42 -4.44
CA GLU A 350 -27.71 -30.47 -5.86
C GLU A 350 -26.89 -31.72 -6.17
N TRP A 351 -25.97 -32.08 -5.29
CA TRP A 351 -25.16 -33.30 -5.44
C TRP A 351 -26.01 -34.56 -5.41
N VAL A 352 -26.94 -34.66 -4.45
CA VAL A 352 -27.88 -35.78 -4.34
C VAL A 352 -28.75 -35.87 -5.61
N ALA A 353 -29.27 -34.74 -6.08
CA ALA A 353 -30.07 -34.70 -7.30
C ALA A 353 -29.28 -35.14 -8.54
N ALA A 354 -28.04 -34.67 -8.69
CA ALA A 354 -27.16 -35.07 -9.80
C ALA A 354 -26.86 -36.58 -9.78
N ARG A 355 -26.57 -37.15 -8.59
CA ARG A 355 -26.33 -38.59 -8.45
C ARG A 355 -27.56 -39.42 -8.75
N LYS A 356 -28.73 -39.01 -8.26
CA LYS A 356 -29.99 -39.68 -8.56
C LYS A 356 -30.25 -39.74 -10.06
N ALA A 357 -30.05 -38.62 -10.77
CA ALA A 357 -30.20 -38.58 -12.23
C ALA A 357 -29.23 -39.52 -12.96
N VAL A 358 -27.98 -39.66 -12.50
CA VAL A 358 -27.02 -40.62 -13.08
C VAL A 358 -27.47 -42.06 -12.87
N VAL A 359 -27.93 -42.41 -11.66
CA VAL A 359 -28.44 -43.75 -11.36
C VAL A 359 -29.69 -44.07 -12.19
N GLU A 360 -30.61 -43.12 -12.33
CA GLU A 360 -31.81 -43.29 -13.13
C GLU A 360 -31.50 -43.49 -14.62
N ARG A 361 -30.56 -42.73 -15.20
CA ARG A 361 -30.11 -42.95 -16.58
C ARG A 361 -29.46 -44.31 -16.76
N ALA A 362 -28.55 -44.69 -15.86
CA ALA A 362 -27.91 -46.01 -15.92
C ALA A 362 -28.93 -47.16 -15.79
N ALA A 363 -29.99 -46.98 -15.01
CA ALA A 363 -31.06 -47.96 -14.88
C ALA A 363 -31.94 -48.06 -16.14
N GLN A 364 -32.15 -46.95 -16.85
CA GLN A 364 -32.85 -46.92 -18.13
C GLN A 364 -32.01 -47.60 -19.24
N ASP A 365 -30.70 -47.36 -19.26
CA ASP A 365 -29.79 -47.94 -20.25
C ASP A 365 -29.53 -49.44 -20.00
N ALA A 366 -29.53 -49.87 -18.74
CA ALA A 366 -29.42 -51.27 -18.34
C ALA A 366 -30.77 -51.99 -18.48
N ALA A 367 -31.17 -52.25 -19.74
CA ALA A 367 -32.38 -52.98 -20.11
C ALA A 367 -32.69 -54.14 -19.14
N ALA A 368 -33.78 -53.98 -18.37
CA ALA A 368 -34.43 -55.00 -17.54
C ALA A 368 -33.58 -55.76 -16.49
N GLY A 369 -32.57 -55.12 -15.88
CA GLY A 369 -31.78 -55.77 -14.81
C GLY A 369 -31.12 -54.85 -13.77
N ALA A 370 -31.44 -53.55 -13.77
CA ALA A 370 -30.75 -52.59 -12.91
C ALA A 370 -31.00 -52.87 -11.42
N LYS A 371 -29.91 -52.95 -10.64
CA LYS A 371 -29.96 -53.05 -9.18
C LYS A 371 -30.71 -51.85 -8.60
N PRO A 372 -31.48 -52.04 -7.50
CA PRO A 372 -32.21 -50.95 -6.85
C PRO A 372 -31.27 -49.81 -6.46
N LEU A 373 -31.85 -48.60 -6.38
CA LEU A 373 -31.19 -47.35 -5.98
C LEU A 373 -30.15 -47.63 -4.90
N ASP A 374 -28.92 -47.14 -5.11
CA ASP A 374 -27.80 -47.39 -4.20
C ASP A 374 -28.23 -47.06 -2.77
N ALA A 375 -28.26 -48.07 -1.89
CA ALA A 375 -28.65 -47.93 -0.49
C ALA A 375 -27.80 -46.86 0.22
N GLY A 376 -26.60 -46.55 -0.29
CA GLY A 376 -25.78 -45.42 0.14
C GLY A 376 -26.44 -44.05 -0.11
N LEU A 377 -27.07 -43.83 -1.26
CA LEU A 377 -27.70 -42.55 -1.62
C LEU A 377 -28.94 -42.25 -0.76
N VAL A 378 -29.72 -43.30 -0.43
CA VAL A 378 -30.86 -43.19 0.50
C VAL A 378 -30.37 -42.77 1.88
N LYS A 379 -29.34 -43.44 2.42
CA LYS A 379 -28.72 -43.09 3.71
C LYS A 379 -28.15 -41.68 3.73
N LEU A 380 -27.52 -41.22 2.63
CA LEU A 380 -26.98 -39.86 2.54
C LEU A 380 -28.10 -38.81 2.58
N SER A 381 -29.24 -39.09 1.93
CA SER A 381 -30.41 -38.21 1.91
C SER A 381 -31.07 -38.13 3.29
N GLU A 382 -31.18 -39.25 4.01
CA GLU A 382 -31.65 -39.28 5.40
C GLU A 382 -30.73 -38.48 6.34
N ARG A 383 -29.40 -38.65 6.21
CA ARG A 383 -28.43 -37.85 6.98
C ARG A 383 -28.54 -36.35 6.68
N LEU A 384 -28.80 -35.99 5.41
CA LEU A 384 -28.97 -34.59 5.01
C LEU A 384 -30.19 -33.95 5.68
N ALA A 385 -31.29 -34.70 5.85
CA ALA A 385 -32.46 -34.23 6.60
C ALA A 385 -32.15 -33.95 8.09
N GLY A 386 -31.23 -34.72 8.69
CA GLY A 386 -30.74 -34.43 10.04
C GLY A 386 -29.91 -33.14 10.11
N LEU A 387 -29.05 -32.90 9.10
CA LEU A 387 -28.24 -31.68 9.01
C LEU A 387 -29.09 -30.42 8.74
N SER A 388 -30.19 -30.55 7.98
CA SER A 388 -31.10 -29.43 7.70
C SER A 388 -31.92 -28.98 8.90
N ALA A 389 -32.10 -29.86 9.89
CA ALA A 389 -32.78 -29.52 11.15
C ALA A 389 -31.90 -28.70 12.11
N TRP A 390 -30.57 -28.65 11.88
CA TRP A 390 -29.67 -27.89 12.75
C TRP A 390 -29.85 -26.38 12.59
N LYS A 391 -30.07 -25.70 13.71
CA LYS A 391 -30.13 -24.24 13.82
C LYS A 391 -29.04 -23.81 14.81
N PRO A 392 -27.96 -23.15 14.33
CA PRO A 392 -26.90 -22.67 15.21
C PRO A 392 -27.45 -21.72 16.28
N LEU A 393 -26.90 -21.78 17.49
CA LEU A 393 -27.28 -20.91 18.61
C LEU A 393 -26.06 -20.11 19.09
N ASP A 394 -26.31 -18.91 19.63
CA ASP A 394 -25.28 -18.06 20.25
C ASP A 394 -24.60 -18.74 21.46
N THR A 395 -25.32 -19.65 22.12
CA THR A 395 -24.87 -20.37 23.31
C THR A 395 -24.30 -21.76 23.01
N GLU A 396 -24.10 -22.12 21.73
CA GLU A 396 -23.49 -23.42 21.39
C GLU A 396 -22.08 -23.52 21.95
N SER A 397 -21.78 -24.63 22.60
CA SER A 397 -20.42 -24.88 23.08
C SER A 397 -19.48 -25.12 21.89
N PRO A 398 -18.18 -24.84 22.02
CA PRO A 398 -17.18 -25.20 21.00
C PRO A 398 -17.22 -26.69 20.62
N LEU A 399 -17.59 -27.57 21.56
CA LEU A 399 -17.73 -29.01 21.30
C LEU A 399 -18.94 -29.35 20.43
N ASP A 400 -20.07 -28.65 20.62
CA ASP A 400 -21.25 -28.84 19.78
C ASP A 400 -20.97 -28.41 18.33
N LEU A 401 -20.26 -27.30 18.15
CA LEU A 401 -19.81 -26.82 16.84
C LEU A 401 -18.84 -27.81 16.18
N GLU A 402 -17.88 -28.34 16.93
CA GLU A 402 -16.93 -29.32 16.41
C GLU A 402 -17.64 -30.62 15.99
N ARG A 403 -18.63 -31.07 16.76
CA ARG A 403 -19.46 -32.22 16.37
C ARG A 403 -20.22 -31.94 15.06
N LYS A 404 -20.80 -30.76 14.89
CA LYS A 404 -21.51 -30.40 13.64
C LYS A 404 -20.58 -30.26 12.45
N TRP A 405 -19.39 -29.71 12.65
CA TRP A 405 -18.34 -29.70 11.65
C TRP A 405 -17.93 -31.13 11.24
N LEU A 406 -17.75 -32.04 12.20
CA LEU A 406 -17.45 -33.45 11.92
C LEU A 406 -18.58 -34.13 11.15
N GLU A 407 -19.84 -33.94 11.55
CA GLU A 407 -21.00 -34.51 10.85
C GLU A 407 -21.03 -34.09 9.37
N TRP A 408 -20.83 -32.80 9.08
CA TRP A 408 -20.75 -32.29 7.71
C TRP A 408 -19.56 -32.85 6.94
N ARG A 409 -18.37 -32.89 7.56
CA ARG A 409 -17.16 -33.44 6.95
C ARG A 409 -17.34 -34.91 6.60
N GLU A 410 -17.89 -35.70 7.51
CA GLU A 410 -18.19 -37.11 7.28
C GLU A 410 -19.24 -37.33 6.20
N TRP A 411 -20.25 -36.45 6.12
CA TRP A 411 -21.25 -36.50 5.06
C TRP A 411 -20.60 -36.34 3.68
N TRP A 412 -19.74 -35.31 3.52
CA TRP A 412 -19.02 -35.09 2.27
C TRP A 412 -18.03 -36.21 1.95
N LEU A 413 -17.29 -36.71 2.95
CA LEU A 413 -16.41 -37.87 2.75
C LEU A 413 -17.18 -39.12 2.32
N ALA A 414 -18.39 -39.34 2.86
CA ALA A 414 -19.24 -40.47 2.50
C ALA A 414 -19.94 -40.30 1.14
N ALA A 415 -20.26 -39.06 0.74
CA ALA A 415 -20.71 -38.74 -0.62
C ALA A 415 -19.63 -39.13 -1.65
N GLY A 416 -18.36 -39.18 -1.23
CA GLY A 416 -17.24 -39.65 -2.01
C GLY A 416 -16.70 -38.60 -2.97
N SER A 417 -15.42 -38.73 -3.30
CA SER A 417 -14.82 -38.01 -4.42
C SER A 417 -15.58 -38.34 -5.72
N PRO A 418 -15.59 -37.44 -6.72
CA PRO A 418 -16.19 -37.74 -8.02
C PRO A 418 -15.66 -39.08 -8.56
N PRO A 419 -16.51 -39.85 -9.27
CA PRO A 419 -16.19 -41.24 -9.61
C PRO A 419 -14.87 -41.28 -10.42
N PRO A 420 -13.96 -42.22 -10.12
CA PRO A 420 -12.72 -42.36 -10.85
C PRO A 420 -13.04 -42.65 -12.32
N GLY A 421 -12.85 -41.65 -13.19
CA GLY A 421 -13.26 -41.71 -14.61
C GLY A 421 -13.78 -40.40 -15.17
N ALA A 422 -14.18 -39.44 -14.33
CA ALA A 422 -14.39 -38.05 -14.75
C ALA A 422 -13.03 -37.34 -14.90
N SER A 423 -12.23 -37.72 -15.90
CA SER A 423 -11.06 -36.93 -16.30
C SER A 423 -11.53 -35.56 -16.80
N ALA A 424 -10.86 -34.51 -16.35
CA ALA A 424 -11.10 -33.13 -16.80
C ALA A 424 -11.04 -33.08 -18.34
N GLY A 425 -12.21 -32.90 -18.95
CA GLY A 425 -12.36 -32.56 -20.37
C GLY A 425 -12.12 -31.09 -20.60
#